data_AF-A0A533TVJ6-F1
#
_entry.id   AF-A0A533TVJ6-F1
#
_cell.length_a   1.000
_cell.length_b   1.000
_cell.length_c   1.000
_cell.angle_alpha   90.00
_cell.angle_beta   90.00
_cell.angle_gamma   90.00
#
_symmetry.space_group_name_H-M   'P 1'
#
loop_
_entity.id
_entity.type
_entity.pdbx_description
1 polymer ?
#
loop_
_entity_poly.entity_id
_entity_poly.type
_entity_poly.pdbx_seq_one_letter_code
_entity_poly.pdbx_strand_id
1 'polypeptide(L)'
;MAKKKRNSMELMDDIYNIAFFMTGSRDGAYHLVYRTYLKVDYETTEIEVFKALRDSFIDCFIHDKITCIPLASVKDMGYLGEIIIRQETDVKLSVLLSEISGLKPAAISKVIGVPSDTIRLWLSSGRKWLFDGSLSWDGLFKPVIYAESNGKT
;
A
#
# COMPACT_ATOMS: atom_id res chain seq x y z
N MET A 1 11.56 17.52 -18.08
CA MET A 1 12.03 17.96 -16.74
C MET A 1 12.80 16.81 -16.11
N ALA A 2 14.08 17.00 -15.81
CA ALA A 2 14.92 15.97 -15.21
C ALA A 2 14.40 15.63 -13.81
N LYS A 3 14.16 14.34 -13.54
CA LYS A 3 13.71 13.86 -12.23
C LYS A 3 14.88 14.06 -11.25
N LYS A 4 14.78 15.01 -10.31
CA LYS A 4 15.73 15.11 -9.19
C LYS A 4 15.72 13.77 -8.48
N LYS A 5 16.84 13.03 -8.51
CA LYS A 5 16.97 11.79 -7.75
C LYS A 5 16.87 12.18 -6.28
N ARG A 6 15.94 11.54 -5.55
CA ARG A 6 15.77 11.77 -4.11
C ARG A 6 17.10 11.48 -3.43
N ASN A 7 17.52 12.34 -2.50
CA ASN A 7 18.72 12.06 -1.71
C ASN A 7 18.38 11.03 -0.61
N SER A 8 19.39 10.36 -0.04
CA SER A 8 19.14 9.27 0.92
C SER A 8 18.40 9.74 2.19
N MET A 9 18.58 11.01 2.59
CA MET A 9 17.92 11.57 3.77
C MET A 9 16.43 11.82 3.51
N GLU A 10 16.10 12.43 2.36
CA GLU A 10 14.73 12.59 1.89
C GLU A 10 14.03 11.21 1.81
N LEU A 11 14.72 10.15 1.38
CA LEU A 11 14.15 8.80 1.31
C LEU A 11 13.89 8.20 2.69
N MET A 12 14.80 8.39 3.64
CA MET A 12 14.61 7.96 5.03
C MET A 12 13.40 8.64 5.67
N ASP A 13 13.26 9.96 5.48
CA ASP A 13 12.13 10.73 6.01
C ASP A 13 10.79 10.27 5.41
N ASP A 14 10.76 10.05 4.10
CA ASP A 14 9.60 9.49 3.40
C ASP A 14 9.18 8.13 3.96
N ILE A 15 10.13 7.21 4.12
CA ILE A 15 9.87 5.86 4.64
C ILE A 15 9.33 5.92 6.06
N TYR A 16 9.91 6.77 6.92
CA TYR A 16 9.41 6.95 8.28
C TYR A 16 7.99 7.54 8.30
N ASN A 17 7.72 8.57 7.49
CA ASN A 17 6.39 9.19 7.43
C ASN A 17 5.34 8.20 6.91
N ILE A 18 5.65 7.44 5.86
CA ILE A 18 4.77 6.38 5.35
C ILE A 18 4.53 5.34 6.46
N ALA A 19 5.58 4.87 7.14
CA ALA A 19 5.46 3.91 8.23
C ALA A 19 4.58 4.43 9.38
N PHE A 20 4.70 5.71 9.72
CA PHE A 20 3.86 6.37 10.72
C PHE A 20 2.39 6.38 10.32
N PHE A 21 2.06 6.78 9.09
CA PHE A 21 0.66 6.76 8.64
C PHE A 21 0.10 5.34 8.49
N MET A 22 0.93 4.37 8.13
CA MET A 22 0.54 2.96 8.03
C MET A 22 0.18 2.37 9.40
N THR A 23 1.01 2.62 10.41
CA THR A 23 0.89 2.00 11.75
C THR A 23 0.10 2.84 12.75
N GLY A 24 -0.07 4.14 12.51
CA GLY A 24 -0.77 5.07 13.39
C GLY A 24 -0.02 5.41 14.68
N SER A 25 1.24 4.99 14.84
CA SER A 25 2.02 5.24 16.05
C SER A 25 3.51 5.41 15.75
N ARG A 26 4.21 6.14 16.62
CA ARG A 26 5.65 6.34 16.52
C ARG A 26 6.42 5.03 16.72
N ASP A 27 6.03 4.23 17.71
CA ASP A 27 6.70 2.96 18.02
C ASP A 27 6.50 1.94 16.89
N GLY A 28 5.27 1.86 16.35
CA GLY A 28 4.98 1.05 15.17
C GLY A 28 5.80 1.47 13.96
N ALA A 29 5.93 2.78 13.73
CA ALA A 29 6.76 3.32 12.65
C ALA A 29 8.23 2.91 12.81
N TYR A 30 8.81 3.12 13.99
CA TYR A 30 10.20 2.74 14.26
C TYR A 30 10.44 1.25 14.06
N HIS A 31 9.55 0.39 14.59
CA HIS A 31 9.67 -1.05 14.42
C HIS A 31 9.60 -1.43 12.92
N LEU A 32 8.65 -0.86 12.18
CA LEU A 32 8.50 -1.14 10.76
C LEU A 32 9.71 -0.68 9.94
N VAL A 33 10.21 0.53 10.19
CA VAL A 33 11.40 1.10 9.55
C VAL A 33 12.62 0.23 9.83
N TYR A 34 12.83 -0.15 11.09
CA TYR A 34 13.92 -1.05 11.48
C TYR A 34 13.86 -2.38 10.74
N ARG A 35 12.69 -3.04 10.72
CA ARG A 35 12.49 -4.30 9.98
C ARG A 35 12.74 -4.17 8.49
N THR A 36 12.36 -3.03 7.91
CA THR A 36 12.60 -2.72 6.50
C THR A 36 14.09 -2.61 6.21
N TYR A 37 14.83 -1.85 7.02
CA TYR A 37 16.25 -1.64 6.79
C TYR A 37 17.12 -2.88 7.04
N LEU A 38 16.63 -3.87 7.79
CA LEU A 38 17.28 -5.17 7.89
C LEU A 38 17.22 -6.00 6.60
N LYS A 39 16.28 -5.69 5.69
CA LYS A 39 16.04 -6.41 4.44
C LYS A 39 16.69 -5.74 3.21
N VAL A 40 17.38 -4.62 3.38
CA VAL A 40 17.95 -3.82 2.28
C VAL A 40 19.41 -3.50 2.55
N ASP A 41 20.15 -3.25 1.48
CA ASP A 41 21.56 -2.87 1.50
C ASP A 41 21.79 -1.55 0.73
N TYR A 42 23.06 -1.18 0.56
CA TYR A 42 23.46 0.06 -0.11
C TYR A 42 23.25 0.04 -1.64
N GLU A 43 23.10 -1.13 -2.25
CA GLU A 43 22.82 -1.29 -3.69
C GLU A 43 21.31 -1.35 -3.98
N THR A 44 20.49 -1.51 -2.93
CA THR A 44 19.05 -1.66 -3.05
C THR A 44 18.42 -0.39 -3.63
N THR A 45 17.60 -0.56 -4.67
CA THR A 45 16.91 0.55 -5.31
C THR A 45 15.77 1.09 -4.45
N GLU A 46 15.40 2.36 -4.64
CA GLU A 46 14.24 2.99 -3.98
C GLU A 46 12.97 2.13 -4.04
N ILE A 47 12.70 1.51 -5.20
CA ILE A 47 11.52 0.65 -5.41
C ILE A 47 11.60 -0.61 -4.56
N GLU A 48 12.78 -1.21 -4.45
CA GLU A 48 13.00 -2.40 -3.62
C GLU A 48 12.90 -2.08 -2.13
N VAL A 49 13.33 -0.89 -1.71
CA VAL A 49 13.12 -0.43 -0.32
C VAL A 49 11.62 -0.32 0.00
N PHE A 50 10.82 0.26 -0.90
CA PHE A 50 9.37 0.33 -0.68
C PHE A 50 8.68 -1.04 -0.75
N LYS A 51 9.20 -1.99 -1.54
CA LYS A 51 8.73 -3.39 -1.48
C LYS A 51 9.04 -4.01 -0.13
N ALA A 52 10.27 -3.87 0.36
CA ALA A 52 10.67 -4.37 1.66
C ALA A 52 9.83 -3.76 2.80
N LEU A 53 9.45 -2.48 2.68
CA LEU A 53 8.54 -1.80 3.61
C LEU A 53 7.16 -2.45 3.63
N ARG A 54 6.57 -2.68 2.46
CA ARG A 54 5.28 -3.35 2.30
C ARG A 54 5.31 -4.74 2.93
N ASP A 55 6.30 -5.55 2.57
CA ASP A 55 6.41 -6.93 3.04
C ASP A 55 6.61 -6.97 4.55
N SER A 56 7.45 -6.09 5.10
CA SER A 56 7.64 -5.96 6.55
C SER A 56 6.37 -5.53 7.29
N PHE A 57 5.51 -4.70 6.69
CA PHE A 57 4.24 -4.33 7.28
C PHE A 57 3.28 -5.52 7.35
N ILE A 58 3.18 -6.28 6.26
CA ILE A 58 2.33 -7.48 6.19
C ILE A 58 2.79 -8.50 7.24
N ASP A 59 4.09 -8.77 7.30
CA ASP A 59 4.70 -9.70 8.24
C ASP A 59 4.41 -9.30 9.71
N CYS A 60 4.59 -8.01 10.05
CA CYS A 60 4.52 -7.56 11.45
C CYS A 60 3.11 -7.21 11.93
N PHE A 61 2.20 -6.79 11.05
CA PHE A 61 0.93 -6.18 11.47
C PHE A 61 -0.32 -6.86 10.91
N ILE A 62 -0.18 -7.73 9.91
CA ILE A 62 -1.31 -8.46 9.33
C ILE A 62 -1.27 -9.91 9.79
N HIS A 63 -0.13 -10.58 9.64
CA HIS A 63 0.02 -11.99 10.08
C HIS A 63 -0.20 -12.17 11.59
N ASP A 64 0.39 -11.32 12.43
CA ASP A 64 0.26 -11.42 13.90
C ASP A 64 -1.13 -11.03 14.44
N LYS A 65 -1.95 -10.29 13.68
CA LYS A 65 -3.32 -9.93 14.11
C LYS A 65 -4.34 -11.03 13.83
N ILE A 66 -4.10 -11.85 12.79
CA ILE A 66 -5.03 -12.88 12.35
C ILE A 66 -4.96 -14.13 13.27
N THR A 67 -3.82 -14.38 13.91
CA THR A 67 -3.64 -15.48 14.87
C THR A 67 -4.47 -15.33 16.15
N CYS A 68 -5.02 -14.15 16.43
CA CYS A 68 -5.89 -13.88 17.59
C CYS A 68 -7.39 -14.14 17.35
N ILE A 69 -7.81 -14.58 16.15
CA ILE A 69 -9.22 -14.92 15.88
C ILE A 69 -9.48 -16.34 16.42
N PRO A 70 -10.40 -16.55 17.39
CA PRO A 70 -10.64 -17.86 17.99
C PRO A 70 -11.01 -18.91 16.94
N LEU A 71 -10.23 -19.99 16.92
CA LEU A 71 -10.28 -21.07 15.94
C LEU A 71 -11.51 -21.97 16.19
N ALA A 72 -12.71 -21.49 15.88
CA ALA A 72 -13.91 -22.32 15.83
C ALA A 72 -14.63 -22.10 14.50
N SER A 73 -14.44 -23.06 13.59
CA SER A 73 -15.21 -23.30 12.34
C SER A 73 -14.82 -22.61 11.02
N VAL A 74 -13.78 -21.78 10.94
CA VAL A 74 -13.63 -20.88 9.77
C VAL A 74 -12.22 -20.87 9.17
N LYS A 75 -11.84 -21.91 8.42
CA LYS A 75 -10.60 -21.87 7.61
C LYS A 75 -10.73 -20.97 6.37
N ASP A 76 -11.93 -20.86 5.78
CA ASP A 76 -12.13 -20.09 4.54
C ASP A 76 -12.33 -18.58 4.75
N MET A 77 -13.04 -18.11 5.80
CA MET A 77 -13.18 -16.66 6.00
C MET A 77 -11.92 -16.00 6.57
N GLY A 78 -11.03 -16.74 7.25
CA GLY A 78 -9.74 -16.20 7.69
C GLY A 78 -8.87 -15.78 6.49
N TYR A 79 -8.86 -16.60 5.45
CA TYR A 79 -8.17 -16.33 4.19
C TYR A 79 -8.78 -15.15 3.41
N LEU A 80 -10.11 -15.07 3.33
CA LEU A 80 -10.79 -13.93 2.70
C LEU A 80 -10.55 -12.62 3.46
N GLY A 81 -10.57 -12.67 4.80
CA GLY A 81 -10.22 -11.52 5.64
C GLY A 81 -8.79 -11.04 5.40
N GLU A 82 -7.84 -11.96 5.25
CA GLU A 82 -6.46 -11.62 4.94
C GLU A 82 -6.33 -10.93 3.56
N ILE A 83 -7.00 -11.45 2.53
CA ILE A 83 -7.00 -10.86 1.19
C ILE A 83 -7.55 -9.43 1.24
N ILE A 84 -8.66 -9.23 1.93
CA ILE A 84 -9.31 -7.92 2.06
C ILE A 84 -8.39 -6.93 2.78
N ILE A 85 -7.84 -7.31 3.94
CA ILE A 85 -6.93 -6.45 4.72
C ILE A 85 -5.66 -6.12 3.92
N ARG A 86 -5.11 -7.10 3.18
CA ARG A 86 -3.96 -6.87 2.29
C ARG A 86 -4.30 -5.86 1.19
N GLN A 87 -5.47 -5.98 0.57
CA GLN A 87 -5.90 -5.06 -0.48
C GLN A 87 -6.10 -3.63 0.07
N GLU A 88 -6.75 -3.47 1.22
CA GLU A 88 -6.89 -2.17 1.88
C GLU A 88 -5.53 -1.56 2.22
N THR A 89 -4.62 -2.39 2.73
CA THR A 89 -3.24 -2.01 3.04
C THR A 89 -2.51 -1.53 1.78
N ASP A 90 -2.66 -2.24 0.66
CA ASP A 90 -2.03 -1.88 -0.61
C ASP A 90 -2.60 -0.59 -1.20
N VAL A 91 -3.91 -0.34 -1.04
CA VAL A 91 -4.54 0.91 -1.45
C VAL A 91 -4.01 2.07 -0.60
N LYS A 92 -4.00 1.91 0.73
CA LYS A 92 -3.47 2.92 1.66
C LYS A 92 -2.00 3.23 1.35
N LEU A 93 -1.18 2.21 1.17
CA LEU A 93 0.23 2.36 0.81
C LEU A 93 0.39 3.08 -0.54
N SER A 94 -0.43 2.73 -1.54
CA SER A 94 -0.40 3.39 -2.86
C SER A 94 -0.64 4.90 -2.75
N VAL A 95 -1.63 5.30 -1.95
CA VAL A 95 -1.92 6.72 -1.69
C VAL A 95 -0.74 7.41 -1.01
N LEU A 96 -0.19 6.80 0.05
CA LEU A 96 0.95 7.38 0.78
C LEU A 96 2.21 7.51 -0.09
N LEU A 97 2.51 6.51 -0.92
CA LEU A 97 3.64 6.55 -1.87
C LEU A 97 3.48 7.68 -2.90
N SER A 98 2.25 7.97 -3.32
CA SER A 98 1.95 9.08 -4.23
C SER A 98 2.08 10.44 -3.54
N GLU A 99 1.51 10.59 -2.35
CA GLU A 99 1.38 11.90 -1.69
C GLU A 99 2.65 12.30 -0.91
N ILE A 100 3.33 11.35 -0.26
CA ILE A 100 4.56 11.62 0.51
C ILE A 100 5.76 11.54 -0.43
N SER A 101 5.90 10.42 -1.14
CA SER A 101 7.07 10.16 -1.99
C SER A 101 6.89 10.57 -3.45
N GLY A 102 5.79 11.24 -3.84
CA GLY A 102 5.61 11.73 -5.20
C GLY A 102 5.71 10.64 -6.28
N LEU A 103 5.55 9.36 -5.92
CA LEU A 103 5.73 8.26 -6.85
C LEU A 103 4.58 8.25 -7.85
N LYS A 104 4.94 8.10 -9.13
CA LYS A 104 3.95 7.99 -10.21
C LYS A 104 3.31 6.61 -10.21
N PRO A 105 2.09 6.45 -10.76
CA PRO A 105 1.38 5.16 -10.81
C PRO A 105 2.22 3.99 -11.34
N ALA A 106 3.05 4.22 -12.37
CA ALA A 106 3.93 3.20 -12.94
C ALA A 106 5.02 2.71 -11.97
N ALA A 107 5.48 3.56 -11.05
CA ALA A 107 6.46 3.17 -10.04
C ALA A 107 5.80 2.45 -8.86
N ILE A 108 4.64 2.96 -8.42
CA ILE A 108 3.82 2.31 -7.38
C ILE A 108 3.38 0.91 -7.83
N SER A 109 3.00 0.75 -9.10
CA SER A 109 2.68 -0.56 -9.71
C SER A 109 3.83 -1.57 -9.53
N LYS A 110 5.08 -1.14 -9.62
CA LYS A 110 6.24 -2.00 -9.39
C LYS A 110 6.40 -2.38 -7.92
N VAL A 111 6.02 -1.50 -6.98
CA VAL A 111 6.07 -1.77 -5.53
C VAL A 111 4.98 -2.75 -5.14
N ILE A 112 3.74 -2.51 -5.57
CA ILE A 112 2.56 -3.27 -5.15
C ILE A 112 2.40 -4.58 -5.95
N GLY A 113 2.82 -4.60 -7.21
CA GLY A 113 2.66 -5.78 -8.08
C GLY A 113 1.31 -5.86 -8.81
N VAL A 114 0.58 -4.74 -8.92
CA VAL A 114 -0.67 -4.65 -9.69
C VAL A 114 -0.52 -3.73 -10.91
N PRO A 115 -1.43 -3.83 -11.91
CA PRO A 115 -1.38 -2.96 -13.09
C PRO A 115 -1.44 -1.47 -12.74
N SER A 116 -0.76 -0.64 -13.54
CA SER A 116 -0.74 0.81 -13.30
C SER A 116 -2.13 1.46 -13.37
N ASP A 117 -3.08 0.89 -14.11
CA ASP A 117 -4.44 1.41 -14.21
C ASP A 117 -5.24 1.15 -12.92
N THR A 118 -5.02 0.01 -12.27
CA THR A 118 -5.52 -0.28 -10.92
C THR A 118 -5.00 0.73 -9.92
N ILE A 119 -3.71 1.08 -9.99
CA ILE A 119 -3.14 2.12 -9.15
C ILE A 119 -3.80 3.48 -9.41
N ARG A 120 -4.04 3.86 -10.68
CA ARG A 120 -4.72 5.13 -11.00
C ARG A 120 -6.12 5.18 -10.40
N LEU A 121 -6.86 4.08 -10.44
CA LEU A 121 -8.18 3.96 -9.83
C LEU A 121 -8.10 4.09 -8.30
N TRP A 122 -7.15 3.41 -7.67
CA TRP A 122 -6.94 3.52 -6.22
C TRP A 122 -6.52 4.92 -5.79
N LEU A 123 -5.72 5.63 -6.57
CA LEU A 123 -5.34 7.01 -6.27
C LEU A 123 -6.49 8.00 -6.49
N SER A 124 -7.41 7.74 -7.42
CA SER A 124 -8.58 8.61 -7.62
C SER A 124 -9.64 8.41 -6.53
N SER A 125 -9.84 7.17 -6.06
CA SER A 125 -10.75 6.85 -4.95
C SER A 125 -10.13 7.14 -3.57
N GLY A 126 -8.87 6.74 -3.37
CA GLY A 126 -8.17 6.77 -2.09
C GLY A 126 -7.75 8.16 -1.63
N ARG A 127 -7.71 9.18 -2.50
CA ARG A 127 -7.53 10.56 -2.04
C ARG A 127 -8.70 11.07 -1.18
N LYS A 128 -9.90 10.51 -1.33
CA LYS A 128 -11.03 10.81 -0.42
C LYS A 128 -10.79 10.24 0.98
N TRP A 129 -10.07 9.11 1.09
CA TRP A 129 -9.72 8.49 2.37
C TRP A 129 -8.90 9.41 3.29
N LEU A 130 -7.96 10.17 2.72
CA LEU A 130 -7.13 11.08 3.51
C LEU A 130 -7.94 12.19 4.22
N PHE A 131 -9.12 12.53 3.70
CA PHE A 131 -10.01 13.53 4.30
C PHE A 131 -11.00 12.91 5.29
N ASP A 132 -11.51 11.71 5.02
CA ASP A 132 -12.58 11.09 5.80
C ASP A 132 -12.08 10.13 6.90
N GLY A 133 -10.80 9.76 6.89
CA GLY A 133 -10.20 8.84 7.86
C GLY A 133 -10.61 7.37 7.72
N SER A 134 -11.54 7.03 6.82
CA SER A 134 -12.07 5.67 6.60
C SER A 134 -12.21 5.34 5.11
N LEU A 135 -11.67 4.19 4.68
CA LEU A 135 -11.69 3.77 3.28
C LEU A 135 -13.14 3.40 2.93
N SER A 136 -13.79 4.18 2.07
CA SER A 136 -15.10 3.77 1.54
C SER A 136 -14.92 2.59 0.59
N TRP A 137 -15.55 1.46 0.92
CA TRP A 137 -15.56 0.23 0.12
C TRP A 137 -16.09 0.45 -1.30
N ASP A 138 -16.95 1.44 -1.51
CA ASP A 138 -17.53 1.78 -2.82
C ASP A 138 -16.49 2.25 -3.85
N GLY A 139 -15.33 2.75 -3.37
CA GLY A 139 -14.22 3.17 -4.22
C GLY A 139 -13.25 2.05 -4.60
N LEU A 140 -13.25 0.94 -3.84
CA LEU A 140 -12.32 -0.19 -3.97
C LEU A 140 -12.83 -1.27 -4.93
N PHE A 141 -14.15 -1.44 -5.00
CA PHE A 141 -14.80 -2.56 -5.69
C PHE A 141 -15.71 -2.14 -6.84
N LYS A 142 -15.53 -0.96 -7.44
CA LYS A 142 -16.28 -0.64 -8.66
C LYS A 142 -15.97 -1.70 -9.73
N PRO A 143 -16.96 -2.49 -10.19
CA PRO A 143 -16.74 -3.36 -11.32
C PRO A 143 -16.34 -2.49 -12.50
N VAL A 144 -15.25 -2.84 -13.16
CA VAL A 144 -14.92 -2.32 -14.49
C VAL A 144 -15.97 -2.90 -15.43
N ILE A 145 -17.15 -2.28 -15.46
CA ILE A 145 -18.12 -2.54 -16.53
C ILE A 145 -17.53 -1.85 -17.75
N TYR A 146 -16.83 -2.64 -18.57
CA TYR A 146 -16.46 -2.24 -19.91
C TYR A 146 -17.70 -1.73 -20.63
N ALA A 147 -17.60 -0.53 -21.17
CA ALA A 147 -18.58 0.03 -22.07
C ALA A 147 -18.57 -0.80 -23.37
N GLU A 148 -19.41 -1.83 -23.42
CA GLU A 148 -19.93 -2.37 -24.67
C GLU A 148 -21.42 -2.03 -24.76
N SER A 149 -21.70 -0.94 -25.46
CA SER A 149 -22.92 -0.73 -26.23
C SER A 149 -22.51 0.17 -27.39
N ASN A 150 -21.83 -0.44 -28.37
CA ASN A 150 -22.43 -0.74 -29.68
C ASN A 150 -23.24 0.43 -30.23
N GLY A 151 -22.63 1.14 -31.18
CA GLY A 151 -23.41 1.85 -32.17
C GLY A 151 -24.34 0.87 -32.88
N LYS A 152 -25.59 1.32 -33.09
CA LYS A 152 -26.41 0.97 -34.24
C LYS A 152 -27.58 1.94 -34.32
N THR A 153 -27.60 2.63 -35.48
CA THR A 153 -28.66 3.42 -36.15
C THR A 153 -29.20 4.64 -35.45
#